data_AF-A0A367CDS2-F1
#
_entry.id   AF-A0A367CDS2-F1
#
_cell.length_a   1.000
_cell.length_b   1.000
_cell.length_c   1.000
_cell.angle_alpha   90.00
_cell.angle_beta   90.00
_cell.angle_gamma   90.00
#
_symmetry.space_group_name_H-M   'P 1'
#
loop_
_entity.id
_entity.type
_entity.pdbx_description
1 polymer ?
#
loop_
_entity_poly.entity_id
_entity_poly.type
_entity_poly.pdbx_seq_one_letter_code
_entity_poly.pdbx_strand_id
1 'polypeptide(L)'
;MKRIFSSIIVIVFLSLTGCGNQENDYLSERKERYVYTGEISSISESEKSILTIIVTNIKNIEESKDRAGDMVLKATAEKLKDGKDSIHVGDQIKFVLKDLRMTKSDPPIVFLDSLIEIARIES
;
A
#
# COMPACT_ATOMS: atom_id res chain seq x y z
N MET A 1 -60.14 -32.64 -6.51
CA MET A 1 -60.81 -31.89 -5.40
C MET A 1 -59.75 -30.97 -4.81
N LYS A 2 -59.70 -29.68 -5.17
CA LYS A 2 -60.38 -28.54 -4.52
C LYS A 2 -60.17 -28.55 -3.01
N ARG A 3 -59.33 -27.62 -2.51
CA ARG A 3 -59.50 -26.79 -1.28
C ARG A 3 -58.13 -26.24 -0.78
N ILE A 4 -57.81 -24.97 -1.06
CA ILE A 4 -57.91 -23.72 -0.23
C ILE A 4 -56.90 -23.65 0.92
N PHE A 5 -56.06 -22.60 0.98
CA PHE A 5 -56.32 -21.37 1.72
C PHE A 5 -55.11 -20.42 1.74
N SER A 6 -55.43 -19.15 1.48
CA SER A 6 -54.67 -17.96 1.85
C SER A 6 -54.53 -17.87 3.38
N SER A 7 -53.35 -17.54 3.89
CA SER A 7 -53.22 -16.90 5.20
C SER A 7 -51.94 -16.09 5.28
N ILE A 8 -52.12 -14.79 5.50
CA ILE A 8 -51.10 -13.79 5.80
C ILE A 8 -50.52 -14.11 7.18
N ILE A 9 -49.19 -14.14 7.31
CA ILE A 9 -48.52 -14.14 8.60
C ILE A 9 -47.65 -12.88 8.68
N VAL A 10 -48.13 -11.93 9.47
CA VAL A 10 -47.33 -10.84 10.04
C VAL A 10 -46.48 -11.45 11.14
N ILE A 11 -45.16 -11.34 11.03
CA ILE A 11 -44.25 -11.60 12.15
C ILE A 11 -43.62 -10.28 12.56
N VAL A 12 -44.17 -9.71 13.63
CA VAL A 12 -43.48 -8.73 14.48
C VAL A 12 -42.44 -9.50 15.26
N PHE A 13 -41.15 -9.26 14.99
CA PHE A 13 -40.07 -9.70 15.87
C PHE A 13 -39.78 -8.60 16.88
N LEU A 14 -40.23 -8.84 18.11
CA LEU A 14 -39.80 -8.18 19.34
C LEU A 14 -38.79 -9.10 20.02
N SER A 15 -37.54 -8.66 20.12
CA SER A 15 -36.54 -9.17 21.09
C SER A 15 -35.51 -8.05 21.28
N LEU A 16 -35.68 -7.20 22.30
CA LEU A 16 -35.06 -7.29 23.63
C LEU A 16 -33.57 -7.67 23.61
N THR A 17 -32.79 -6.75 24.18
CA THR A 17 -31.52 -6.94 24.91
C THR A 17 -30.32 -7.44 24.12
N GLY A 18 -29.37 -6.52 23.95
CA GLY A 18 -27.99 -6.82 23.63
C GLY A 18 -27.18 -5.53 23.64
N CYS A 19 -26.89 -4.99 24.82
CA CYS A 19 -25.73 -4.12 25.02
C CYS A 19 -24.50 -5.04 24.85
N GLY A 20 -24.22 -5.37 23.59
CA GLY A 20 -23.15 -6.26 23.18
C GLY A 20 -21.94 -5.42 22.87
N ASN A 21 -21.05 -5.32 23.86
CA ASN A 21 -19.60 -5.27 23.70
C ASN A 21 -19.12 -4.73 22.34
N GLN A 22 -18.93 -3.41 22.25
CA GLN A 22 -18.06 -2.87 21.20
C GLN A 22 -16.62 -3.17 21.63
N GLU A 23 -16.24 -4.43 21.47
CA GLU A 23 -14.89 -4.79 21.09
C GLU A 23 -14.43 -3.88 19.95
N ASN A 24 -13.14 -3.56 19.97
CA ASN A 24 -12.41 -2.69 19.03
C ASN A 24 -12.13 -1.27 19.52
N ASP A 25 -11.48 -1.14 20.67
CA ASP A 25 -10.36 -0.21 20.71
C ASP A 25 -9.14 -0.98 20.18
N TYR A 26 -9.08 -1.04 18.83
CA TYR A 26 -7.84 -1.35 18.15
C TYR A 26 -6.80 -0.38 18.73
N LEU A 27 -5.85 -0.93 19.48
CA LEU A 27 -4.50 -0.42 19.52
C LEU A 27 -4.00 -0.34 18.06
N SER A 28 -4.45 0.68 17.34
CA SER A 28 -3.84 1.16 16.12
C SER A 28 -2.54 1.80 16.57
N GLU A 29 -1.55 0.95 16.83
CA GLU A 29 -0.17 1.26 16.54
C GLU A 29 -0.15 1.72 15.08
N ARG A 30 -0.38 3.02 14.84
CA ARG A 30 -0.02 3.67 13.59
C ARG A 30 1.49 3.52 13.50
N LYS A 31 1.97 2.39 12.96
CA LYS A 31 3.31 2.30 12.40
C LYS A 31 3.36 3.45 11.41
N GLU A 32 4.15 4.47 11.71
CA GLU A 32 4.37 5.61 10.83
C GLU A 32 4.82 5.04 9.48
N ARG A 33 3.96 5.15 8.47
CA ARG A 33 4.25 4.66 7.12
C ARG A 33 4.58 5.89 6.29
N TYR A 34 5.81 5.95 5.80
CA TYR A 34 6.24 7.08 4.98
C TYR A 34 5.81 6.82 3.54
N VAL A 35 4.99 7.72 3.00
CA VAL A 35 4.40 7.56 1.67
C VAL A 35 4.96 8.59 0.71
N TYR A 36 5.52 8.10 -0.39
CA TYR A 36 6.16 8.92 -1.40
C TYR A 36 5.59 8.64 -2.79
N THR A 37 5.69 9.64 -3.66
CA THR A 37 5.55 9.48 -5.11
C THR A 37 6.85 9.85 -5.80
N GLY A 38 7.09 9.30 -6.97
CA GLY A 38 8.20 9.73 -7.83
C GLY A 38 8.09 9.11 -9.21
N GLU A 39 9.09 9.37 -10.05
CA GLU A 39 9.18 8.85 -11.41
C GLU A 39 10.35 7.87 -11.52
N ILE A 40 10.10 6.71 -12.13
CA ILE A 40 11.16 5.73 -12.39
C ILE A 40 12.10 6.25 -13.47
N SER A 41 13.36 6.49 -13.09
CA SER A 41 14.42 6.84 -14.04
C SER A 41 15.15 5.62 -14.59
N SER A 42 15.27 4.55 -13.79
CA SER A 42 15.96 3.32 -14.21
C SER A 42 15.46 2.11 -13.44
N ILE A 43 15.45 0.95 -14.11
CA ILE A 43 15.18 -0.37 -13.51
C ILE A 43 16.31 -1.31 -13.94
N SER A 44 16.87 -2.02 -12.98
CA SER A 44 17.80 -3.12 -13.24
C SER A 44 17.50 -4.28 -12.30
N GLU A 45 17.84 -5.49 -12.72
CA GLU A 45 17.65 -6.69 -11.92
C GLU A 45 18.99 -7.38 -11.71
N SER A 46 19.23 -7.81 -10.47
CA SER A 46 20.39 -8.65 -10.13
C SER A 46 20.07 -10.13 -10.30
N GLU A 47 21.10 -10.97 -10.35
CA GLU A 47 20.98 -12.44 -10.46
C GLU A 47 20.14 -13.09 -9.33
N LYS A 48 19.90 -12.37 -8.23
CA LYS A 48 19.06 -12.81 -7.10
C LYS A 48 17.59 -12.37 -7.20
N SER A 49 17.15 -11.93 -8.39
CA SER A 49 15.81 -11.39 -8.63
C SER A 49 15.46 -10.18 -7.74
N ILE A 50 16.49 -9.44 -7.31
CA ILE A 50 16.31 -8.17 -6.62
C ILE A 50 16.37 -7.06 -7.67
N LEU A 51 15.27 -6.34 -7.77
CA LEU A 51 15.11 -5.15 -8.59
C LEU A 51 15.76 -3.96 -7.88
N THR A 52 16.54 -3.20 -8.63
CA THR A 52 17.10 -1.91 -8.25
C THR A 52 16.43 -0.85 -9.11
N ILE A 53 15.62 -0.02 -8.48
CA ILE A 53 14.79 0.99 -9.13
C ILE A 53 15.30 2.37 -8.69
N ILE A 54 15.73 3.20 -9.64
CA ILE A 54 16.12 4.58 -9.36
C ILE A 54 14.90 5.46 -9.57
N VAL A 55 14.53 6.22 -8.54
CA VAL A 55 13.36 7.09 -8.52
C VAL A 55 13.81 8.53 -8.38
N THR A 56 13.25 9.39 -9.22
CA THR A 56 13.52 10.84 -9.27
C THR A 56 12.23 11.62 -9.02
N ASN A 57 12.30 12.94 -8.96
CA ASN A 57 11.14 13.82 -8.76
C ASN A 57 10.30 13.44 -7.53
N ILE A 58 10.98 13.01 -6.45
CA ILE A 58 10.31 12.41 -5.30
C ILE A 58 9.61 13.47 -4.46
N LYS A 59 8.34 13.18 -4.12
CA LYS A 59 7.50 14.01 -3.25
C LYS A 59 6.96 13.18 -2.10
N ASN A 60 7.01 13.74 -0.89
CA ASN A 60 6.33 13.15 0.26
C ASN A 60 4.85 13.56 0.23
N ILE A 61 3.94 12.58 0.26
CA ILE A 61 2.49 12.83 0.17
C ILE A 61 1.95 13.47 1.47
N GLU A 62 2.53 13.15 2.62
CA GLU A 62 2.02 13.60 3.92
C GLU A 62 2.56 14.97 4.35
N GLU A 63 3.82 15.27 4.06
CA GLU A 63 4.45 16.49 4.61
C GLU A 63 4.45 17.71 3.67
N SER A 64 3.95 17.60 2.43
CA SER A 64 4.03 18.70 1.43
C SER A 64 5.44 19.33 1.32
N LYS A 65 6.49 18.57 1.66
CA LYS A 65 7.88 18.96 1.50
C LYS A 65 8.40 18.32 0.23
N ASP A 66 8.51 19.14 -0.81
CA ASP A 66 9.31 18.84 -1.98
C ASP A 66 10.78 18.71 -1.55
N ARG A 67 11.49 17.75 -2.15
CA ARG A 67 12.94 17.46 -2.01
C ARG A 67 13.30 16.30 -1.08
N ALA A 68 12.65 15.17 -1.26
CA ALA A 68 13.46 13.96 -1.30
C ALA A 68 14.28 14.05 -2.60
N GLY A 69 15.61 14.12 -2.50
CA GLY A 69 16.47 13.90 -3.66
C GLY A 69 16.24 12.51 -4.26
N ASP A 70 16.93 12.18 -5.34
CA ASP A 70 16.80 10.86 -5.98
C ASP A 70 17.00 9.73 -4.95
N MET A 71 16.27 8.62 -5.10
CA MET A 71 16.38 7.46 -4.21
C MET A 71 16.54 6.18 -5.01
N VAL A 72 17.29 5.24 -4.45
CA VAL A 72 17.40 3.89 -4.98
C VAL A 72 16.56 2.96 -4.13
N LEU A 73 15.53 2.37 -4.72
CA LEU A 73 14.69 1.36 -4.10
C LEU A 73 15.20 -0.02 -4.48
N LYS A 74 15.43 -0.86 -3.47
CA LYS A 74 15.64 -2.30 -3.68
C LYS A 74 14.35 -3.04 -3.35
N ALA A 75 13.87 -3.84 -4.29
CA ALA A 75 12.59 -4.53 -4.19
C ALA A 75 12.70 -5.95 -4.74
N THR A 76 11.97 -6.89 -4.15
CA THR A 76 11.62 -8.17 -4.81
C THR A 76 10.28 -8.01 -5.52
N ALA A 77 9.94 -8.93 -6.42
CA ALA A 77 8.69 -8.86 -7.18
C ALA A 77 7.43 -8.81 -6.29
N GLU A 78 7.47 -9.41 -5.09
CA GLU A 78 6.38 -9.37 -4.10
C GLU A 78 6.08 -7.95 -3.56
N LYS A 79 7.05 -7.04 -3.64
CA LYS A 79 6.90 -5.65 -3.19
C LYS A 79 6.26 -4.79 -4.27
N LEU A 80 6.15 -5.29 -5.50
CA LEU A 80 5.45 -4.64 -6.59
C LEU A 80 4.00 -5.09 -6.56
N LYS A 81 3.09 -4.17 -6.26
CA LYS A 81 1.67 -4.46 -6.04
C LYS A 81 1.05 -5.26 -7.19
N ASP A 82 1.36 -4.86 -8.42
CA ASP A 82 0.77 -5.41 -9.65
C ASP A 82 1.75 -6.36 -10.38
N GLY A 83 2.82 -6.78 -9.69
CA GLY A 83 3.85 -7.66 -10.23
C GLY A 83 4.97 -6.94 -10.99
N LYS A 84 5.98 -7.71 -11.42
CA LYS A 84 7.21 -7.17 -12.01
C LYS A 84 7.00 -6.41 -13.32
N ASP A 85 6.13 -6.93 -14.18
CA ASP A 85 5.87 -6.36 -15.51
C ASP A 85 4.95 -5.13 -15.47
N SER A 86 4.54 -4.68 -14.28
CA SER A 86 3.66 -3.52 -14.10
C SER A 86 4.38 -2.17 -14.09
N ILE A 87 5.70 -2.16 -13.90
CA ILE A 87 6.50 -0.95 -13.78
C ILE A 87 7.49 -0.79 -14.94
N HIS A 88 7.58 0.41 -15.47
CA HIS A 88 8.45 0.77 -16.58
C HIS A 88 9.18 2.07 -16.30
N VAL A 89 10.30 2.30 -17.01
CA VAL A 89 10.98 3.59 -16.98
C VAL A 89 10.04 4.69 -17.48
N GLY A 90 9.99 5.81 -16.77
CA GLY A 90 9.07 6.91 -17.00
C GLY A 90 7.74 6.79 -16.25
N ASP A 91 7.44 5.65 -15.61
CA ASP A 91 6.21 5.52 -14.83
C ASP A 91 6.26 6.36 -13.56
N GLN A 92 5.14 7.01 -13.26
CA GLN A 92 4.89 7.55 -11.93
C GLN A 92 4.50 6.43 -10.99
N ILE A 93 5.15 6.38 -9.84
CA ILE A 93 4.92 5.36 -8.82
C ILE A 93 4.63 6.00 -7.47
N LYS A 94 3.86 5.27 -6.67
CA LYS A 94 3.70 5.46 -5.24
C LYS A 94 4.45 4.35 -4.53
N PHE A 95 5.26 4.69 -3.54
CA PHE A 95 5.94 3.71 -2.72
C PHE A 95 5.78 4.02 -1.23
N VAL A 96 5.75 2.96 -0.42
CA VAL A 96 5.49 3.04 1.02
C VAL A 96 6.64 2.43 1.77
N LEU A 97 7.19 3.18 2.73
CA LEU A 97 8.25 2.73 3.62
C LEU A 97 7.69 2.51 5.02
N LYS A 98 8.15 1.45 5.67
CA LYS A 98 7.89 1.15 7.09
C LYS A 98 8.65 2.11 8.01
N ASP A 99 9.85 2.51 7.59
CA ASP A 99 10.78 3.35 8.33
C ASP A 99 11.80 3.98 7.35
N LEU A 100 12.52 5.00 7.80
CA LEU A 100 13.48 5.76 6.99
C LEU A 100 14.90 5.18 6.99
N ARG A 101 15.06 3.86 7.20
CA ARG A 101 16.41 3.27 7.15
C ARG A 101 16.92 3.21 5.71
N MET A 102 17.97 3.99 5.47
CA MET A 102 18.63 4.15 4.18
C MET A 102 20.14 4.33 4.36
N THR A 103 20.92 4.10 3.31
CA THR A 103 22.36 4.39 3.30
C THR A 103 22.62 5.90 3.32
N LYS A 104 23.81 6.29 3.78
CA LYS A 104 24.32 7.67 3.69
C LYS A 104 24.96 8.00 2.33
N SER A 105 24.58 7.29 1.26
CA SER A 105 25.07 7.53 -0.10
C SER A 105 24.25 8.61 -0.78
N ASP A 106 24.74 9.09 -1.93
CA ASP A 106 24.03 10.02 -2.80
C ASP A 106 23.97 9.43 -4.23
N PRO A 107 22.80 8.94 -4.70
CA PRO A 107 21.53 8.89 -3.98
C PRO A 107 21.50 7.87 -2.82
N PRO A 108 20.68 8.09 -1.78
CA PRO A 108 20.46 7.12 -0.70
C PRO A 108 19.77 5.86 -1.22
N ILE A 109 20.15 4.72 -0.66
CA ILE A 109 19.60 3.40 -0.98
C ILE A 109 18.69 2.97 0.17
N VAL A 110 17.41 2.76 -0.13
CA VAL A 110 16.42 2.26 0.81
C VAL A 110 16.66 0.77 1.06
N PHE A 111 16.64 0.37 2.33
CA PHE A 111 16.79 -1.04 2.69
C PHE A 111 15.55 -1.84 2.32
N LEU A 112 15.77 -3.08 1.86
CA LEU A 112 14.72 -3.96 1.33
C LEU A 112 13.60 -4.22 2.36
N ASP A 113 13.94 -4.34 3.64
CA ASP A 113 13.00 -4.57 4.74
C ASP A 113 12.28 -3.29 5.21
N SER A 114 12.78 -2.11 4.82
CA SER A 114 12.07 -0.83 4.98
C SER A 114 11.02 -0.62 3.89
N LEU A 115 11.19 -1.20 2.70
CA LEU A 115 10.23 -1.10 1.61
C LEU A 115 9.04 -2.04 1.84
N ILE A 116 7.84 -1.45 1.92
CA ILE A 116 6.59 -2.20 2.07
C ILE A 116 6.02 -2.55 0.70
N GLU A 117 5.84 -1.54 -0.16
CA GLU A 117 5.11 -1.66 -1.42
C GLU A 117 5.56 -0.58 -2.41
N ILE A 118 5.52 -0.92 -3.69
CA ILE A 118 5.57 -0.01 -4.84
C ILE A 118 4.37 -0.30 -5.73
N ALA A 119 3.63 0.73 -6.12
CA ALA A 119 2.50 0.66 -7.02
C ALA A 119 2.61 1.73 -8.11
N ARG A 120 2.23 1.40 -9.34
CA ARG A 120 2.11 2.38 -10.42
C ARG A 120 0.93 3.31 -10.17
N ILE A 121 1.08 4.59 -10.50
CA ILE A 121 0.00 5.56 -10.51
C ILE A 121 -0.55 5.61 -11.93
N GLU A 122 -1.78 5.12 -12.12
CA GLU A 122 -2.49 5.26 -13.40
C GLU A 122 -2.81 6.74 -13.61
N SER A 123 -2.41 7.28 -14.77
CA SER A 123 -2.75 8.63 -15.23
C SER A 123 -3.94 8.63 -16.17
#